data_AF-A0A3E2NXD9-F1
#
_entry.id   AF-A0A3E2NXD9-F1
#
_cell.length_a   1.000
_cell.length_b   1.000
_cell.length_c   1.000
_cell.angle_alpha   90.00
_cell.angle_beta   90.00
_cell.angle_gamma   90.00
#
_symmetry.space_group_name_H-M   'P 1'
#
loop_
_entity.id
_entity.type
_entity.pdbx_description
1 polymer ?
#
loop_
_entity_poly.entity_id
_entity_poly.type
_entity_poly.pdbx_seq_one_letter_code
_entity_poly.pdbx_strand_id
1 'polypeptide(L)'
;MTDINQKLEIAYDLMVDNHDAFKEELKTLIATPSSINDTNRFASLLVSLKGQDFIEPLLQTISLSKKGDVWLSDFLFAVVELVDESPEDLEFITPENLVEKLGDWISGSPGELAWKAAGLLKFHQSDAAEKIQLKKLEEHDDFFLTYVECLLGLIWYNKEKHMDLVKKIANDESRDPELRQFAADIERKYC
;
A
#
# COMPACT_ATOMS: atom_id res chain seq x y z
N MET A 1 -35.68 -37.48 3.83
CA MET A 1 -34.86 -36.71 4.77
C MET A 1 -33.45 -36.72 4.21
N THR A 2 -32.94 -35.57 3.75
CA THR A 2 -31.56 -35.43 3.26
C THR A 2 -30.60 -35.74 4.40
N ASP A 3 -29.67 -36.67 4.16
CA ASP A 3 -28.63 -37.06 5.11
C ASP A 3 -27.81 -35.83 5.52
N ILE A 4 -27.34 -35.79 6.77
CA ILE A 4 -26.60 -34.64 7.29
C ILE A 4 -25.30 -34.42 6.50
N ASN A 5 -24.72 -35.51 5.97
CA ASN A 5 -23.57 -35.47 5.09
C ASN A 5 -23.88 -34.76 3.76
N GLN A 6 -25.04 -35.02 3.15
CA GLN A 6 -25.47 -34.31 1.93
C GLN A 6 -25.70 -32.81 2.17
N LYS A 7 -26.16 -32.43 3.36
CA LYS A 7 -26.31 -31.00 3.71
C LYS A 7 -24.96 -30.33 3.93
N LEU A 8 -23.99 -31.05 4.48
CA LEU A 8 -22.62 -30.57 4.65
C LEU A 8 -21.91 -30.44 3.31
N GLU A 9 -22.08 -31.39 2.38
CA GLU A 9 -21.58 -31.30 1.00
C GLU A 9 -22.15 -30.07 0.28
N ILE A 10 -23.48 -29.89 0.30
CA ILE A 10 -24.10 -28.71 -0.35
C ILE A 10 -23.63 -27.40 0.30
N ALA A 11 -23.47 -27.36 1.63
CA ALA A 11 -22.95 -26.18 2.32
C ALA A 11 -21.46 -25.94 1.99
N TYR A 12 -20.68 -27.01 1.82
CA TYR A 12 -19.29 -26.94 1.39
C TYR A 12 -19.18 -26.43 -0.05
N ASP A 13 -19.95 -26.99 -0.99
CA ASP A 13 -19.97 -26.53 -2.39
C ASP A 13 -20.41 -25.07 -2.51
N LEU A 14 -21.43 -24.66 -1.73
CA LEU A 14 -21.97 -23.31 -1.77
C LEU A 14 -21.08 -22.27 -1.10
N MET A 15 -20.37 -22.63 -0.02
CA MET A 15 -19.62 -21.67 0.79
C MET A 15 -18.11 -21.74 0.61
N VAL A 16 -17.55 -22.90 0.26
CA VAL A 16 -16.10 -23.12 0.12
C VAL A 16 -15.73 -23.14 -1.35
N ASP A 17 -16.30 -24.05 -2.14
CA ASP A 17 -15.91 -24.18 -3.56
C ASP A 17 -16.27 -22.94 -4.39
N ASN A 18 -17.47 -22.39 -4.20
CA ASN A 18 -17.85 -21.13 -4.85
C ASN A 18 -17.01 -19.93 -4.37
N HIS A 19 -16.53 -19.96 -3.12
CA HIS A 19 -15.72 -18.89 -2.57
C HIS A 19 -14.29 -18.96 -3.10
N ASP A 20 -13.69 -20.14 -3.20
CA ASP A 20 -12.37 -20.34 -3.77
C ASP A 20 -12.37 -20.07 -5.28
N ALA A 21 -13.40 -20.54 -6.00
CA ALA A 21 -13.58 -20.20 -7.42
C ALA A 21 -13.73 -18.69 -7.61
N PHE A 22 -14.53 -18.02 -6.78
CA PHE A 22 -14.66 -16.56 -6.82
C PHE A 22 -13.34 -15.84 -6.51
N LYS A 23 -12.57 -16.31 -5.53
CA LYS A 23 -11.22 -15.77 -5.25
C LYS A 23 -10.29 -15.88 -6.46
N GLU A 24 -10.27 -17.02 -7.15
CA GLU A 24 -9.44 -17.20 -8.34
C GLU A 24 -9.90 -16.31 -9.50
N GLU A 25 -11.20 -16.07 -9.65
CA GLU A 25 -11.72 -15.08 -10.60
C GLU A 25 -11.24 -13.66 -10.26
N LEU A 26 -11.26 -13.27 -8.98
CA LEU A 26 -10.74 -11.97 -8.54
C LEU A 26 -9.24 -11.84 -8.81
N LYS A 27 -8.44 -12.88 -8.54
CA LYS A 27 -7.01 -12.90 -8.88
C LYS A 27 -6.76 -12.76 -10.38
N THR A 28 -7.60 -13.40 -11.19
CA THR A 28 -7.54 -13.28 -12.66
C THR A 28 -7.85 -11.85 -13.12
N LEU A 29 -8.84 -11.20 -12.50
CA LEU A 29 -9.17 -9.81 -12.77
C LEU A 29 -8.05 -8.86 -12.35
N ILE A 30 -7.39 -9.10 -11.20
CA ILE A 30 -6.19 -8.36 -10.79
C ILE A 30 -5.11 -8.47 -11.87
N ALA A 31 -4.85 -9.67 -12.40
CA ALA A 31 -3.87 -9.88 -13.45
C ALA A 31 -4.26 -9.26 -14.81
N THR A 32 -5.53 -8.87 -14.99
CA THR A 32 -6.06 -8.30 -16.25
C THR A 32 -6.89 -7.03 -16.02
N PRO A 33 -6.31 -5.94 -15.48
CA PRO A 33 -7.07 -4.77 -15.02
C PRO A 33 -7.90 -4.08 -16.11
N SER A 34 -7.49 -4.21 -17.37
CA SER A 34 -8.20 -3.65 -18.53
C SER A 34 -9.58 -4.25 -18.76
N SER A 35 -9.89 -5.40 -18.17
CA SER A 35 -11.21 -6.04 -18.22
C SER A 35 -12.18 -5.50 -17.15
N ILE A 36 -11.68 -4.69 -16.22
CA ILE A 36 -12.46 -4.16 -15.11
C ILE A 36 -13.10 -2.83 -15.52
N ASN A 37 -14.42 -2.77 -15.49
CA ASN A 37 -15.17 -1.56 -15.86
C ASN A 37 -15.01 -0.41 -14.86
N ASP A 38 -14.88 -0.73 -13.57
CA ASP A 38 -14.76 0.22 -12.47
C ASP A 38 -13.70 -0.27 -11.48
N THR A 39 -12.47 0.21 -11.67
CA THR A 39 -11.29 -0.20 -10.91
C THR A 39 -11.33 0.29 -9.46
N ASN A 40 -12.00 1.41 -9.22
CA ASN A 40 -12.16 1.98 -7.89
C ASN A 40 -13.10 1.13 -7.01
N ARG A 41 -14.26 0.73 -7.57
CA ARG A 41 -15.16 -0.20 -6.89
C ARG A 41 -14.52 -1.56 -6.68
N PHE A 42 -13.77 -2.04 -7.68
CA PHE A 42 -13.06 -3.30 -7.57
C PHE A 42 -12.01 -3.28 -6.45
N ALA A 43 -11.17 -2.23 -6.39
CA ALA A 43 -10.23 -2.04 -5.29
C ALA A 43 -10.92 -2.00 -3.92
N SER A 44 -12.03 -1.26 -3.82
CA SER A 44 -12.83 -1.19 -2.59
C SER A 44 -13.40 -2.55 -2.17
N LEU A 45 -13.81 -3.38 -3.15
CA LEU A 45 -14.27 -4.75 -2.90
C LEU A 45 -13.12 -5.62 -2.36
N LEU A 46 -11.94 -5.57 -2.97
CA LEU A 46 -10.78 -6.35 -2.51
C LEU A 46 -10.45 -6.04 -1.04
N VAL A 47 -10.41 -4.75 -0.67
CA VAL A 47 -10.20 -4.31 0.71
C VAL A 47 -11.30 -4.83 1.64
N SER A 48 -12.57 -4.72 1.22
CA SER A 48 -13.71 -5.17 2.02
C SER A 48 -13.72 -6.68 2.31
N LEU A 49 -13.14 -7.48 1.41
CA LEU A 49 -12.99 -8.92 1.58
C LEU A 49 -11.84 -9.29 2.54
N LYS A 50 -10.93 -8.34 2.83
CA LYS A 50 -9.76 -8.53 3.72
C LYS A 50 -8.93 -9.78 3.38
N GLY A 51 -8.86 -10.12 2.09
CA GLY A 51 -8.18 -11.32 1.61
C GLY A 51 -6.70 -11.07 1.36
N GLN A 52 -5.82 -11.61 2.21
CA GLN A 52 -4.36 -11.52 2.02
C GLN A 52 -3.89 -12.18 0.73
N ASP A 53 -4.63 -13.18 0.24
CA ASP A 53 -4.40 -13.88 -1.03
C ASP A 53 -4.35 -12.93 -2.25
N PHE A 54 -4.81 -11.68 -2.11
CA PHE A 54 -4.80 -10.67 -3.17
C PHE A 54 -3.54 -9.80 -3.19
N ILE A 55 -2.74 -9.79 -2.12
CA ILE A 55 -1.55 -8.93 -1.99
C ILE A 55 -0.52 -9.26 -3.06
N GLU A 56 -0.07 -10.52 -3.17
CA GLU A 56 0.95 -10.88 -4.17
C GLU A 56 0.50 -10.65 -5.61
N PRO A 57 -0.72 -11.05 -6.03
CA PRO A 57 -1.23 -10.70 -7.36
C PRO A 57 -1.24 -9.18 -7.63
N LEU A 58 -1.62 -8.37 -6.63
CA LEU A 58 -1.58 -6.90 -6.76
C LEU A 58 -0.15 -6.40 -6.94
N LEU A 59 0.78 -6.84 -6.09
CA LEU A 59 2.19 -6.44 -6.17
C LEU A 59 2.80 -6.79 -7.52
N GLN A 60 2.55 -8.00 -8.03
CA GLN A 60 3.03 -8.42 -9.36
C GLN A 60 2.41 -7.58 -10.49
N THR A 61 1.12 -7.29 -10.40
CA THR A 61 0.45 -6.47 -11.43
C THR A 61 0.99 -5.04 -11.42
N ILE A 62 1.14 -4.45 -10.23
CA ILE A 62 1.73 -3.13 -10.04
C ILE A 62 3.18 -3.10 -10.52
N SER A 63 3.98 -4.13 -10.23
CA SER A 63 5.38 -4.21 -10.66
C SER A 63 5.55 -4.30 -12.17
N LEU A 64 4.50 -4.68 -12.92
CA LEU A 64 4.48 -4.71 -14.38
C LEU A 64 3.85 -3.46 -15.02
N SER A 65 3.23 -2.59 -14.23
CA SER A 65 2.50 -1.40 -14.71
C SER A 65 3.42 -0.35 -15.35
N LYS A 66 2.80 0.58 -16.08
CA LYS A 66 3.45 1.79 -16.60
C LYS A 66 2.82 3.02 -15.99
N LYS A 67 3.62 4.09 -15.89
CA LYS A 67 3.10 5.41 -15.56
C LYS A 67 2.02 5.81 -16.58
N GLY A 68 0.82 6.11 -16.10
CA GLY A 68 -0.35 6.43 -16.93
C GLY A 68 -1.42 5.33 -16.97
N ASP A 69 -1.16 4.15 -16.41
CA ASP A 69 -2.18 3.12 -16.23
C ASP A 69 -3.28 3.61 -15.27
N VAL A 70 -4.51 3.72 -15.77
CA VAL A 70 -5.63 4.36 -15.05
C VAL A 70 -6.05 3.64 -13.76
N TRP A 71 -5.78 2.33 -13.67
CA TRP A 71 -6.09 1.48 -12.53
C TRP A 71 -5.01 1.50 -11.45
N LEU A 72 -3.84 2.08 -11.73
CA LEU A 72 -2.65 1.96 -10.87
C LEU A 72 -2.88 2.55 -9.48
N SER A 73 -3.48 3.74 -9.40
CA SER A 73 -3.79 4.37 -8.12
C SER A 73 -4.83 3.59 -7.32
N ASP A 74 -5.80 2.94 -7.96
CA ASP A 74 -6.79 2.12 -7.26
C ASP A 74 -6.15 0.84 -6.70
N PHE A 75 -5.25 0.22 -7.46
CA PHE A 75 -4.57 -1.00 -7.05
C PHE A 75 -3.53 -0.73 -5.96
N LEU A 76 -2.80 0.39 -6.04
CA LEU A 76 -1.92 0.85 -4.97
C LEU A 76 -2.70 1.10 -3.68
N PHE A 77 -3.88 1.71 -3.77
CA PHE A 77 -4.77 1.86 -2.61
C PHE A 77 -5.15 0.50 -2.02
N ALA A 78 -5.65 -0.43 -2.85
CA ALA A 78 -6.07 -1.74 -2.36
C ALA A 78 -4.94 -2.49 -1.65
N VAL A 79 -3.74 -2.52 -2.22
CA VAL A 79 -2.62 -3.25 -1.62
C VAL A 79 -2.11 -2.57 -0.34
N VAL A 80 -2.10 -1.23 -0.28
CA VAL A 80 -1.73 -0.50 0.94
C VAL A 80 -2.68 -0.83 2.08
N GLU A 81 -3.99 -0.76 1.85
CA GLU A 81 -4.98 -1.08 2.88
C GLU A 81 -4.91 -2.55 3.31
N LEU A 82 -4.76 -3.48 2.36
CA LEU A 82 -4.65 -4.90 2.67
C LEU A 82 -3.39 -5.22 3.49
N VAL A 83 -2.27 -4.55 3.22
CA VAL A 83 -1.03 -4.72 4.00
C VAL A 83 -1.15 -4.05 5.37
N ASP A 84 -1.72 -2.85 5.46
CA ASP A 84 -1.90 -2.11 6.72
C ASP A 84 -2.83 -2.85 7.70
N GLU A 85 -3.89 -3.48 7.20
CA GLU A 85 -4.81 -4.29 8.01
C GLU A 85 -4.31 -5.71 8.30
N SER A 86 -3.17 -6.11 7.74
CA SER A 86 -2.61 -7.46 7.95
C SER A 86 -1.86 -7.58 9.28
N PRO A 87 -1.70 -8.80 9.82
CA PRO A 87 -0.81 -9.06 10.94
C PRO A 87 0.60 -8.51 10.69
N GLU A 88 1.25 -8.00 11.74
CA GLU A 88 2.60 -7.39 11.66
C GLU A 88 3.66 -8.37 11.13
N ASP A 89 3.43 -9.68 11.24
CA ASP A 89 4.30 -10.76 10.78
C ASP A 89 3.95 -11.30 9.38
N LEU A 90 3.03 -10.66 8.65
CA LEU A 90 2.73 -11.06 7.27
C LEU A 90 3.94 -10.82 6.37
N GLU A 91 4.52 -11.90 5.87
CA GLU A 91 5.56 -11.87 4.84
C GLU A 91 4.92 -12.00 3.44
N PHE A 92 5.36 -11.15 2.51
CA PHE A 92 4.99 -11.24 1.09
C PHE A 92 6.21 -11.03 0.21
N ILE A 93 6.21 -11.67 -0.95
CA ILE A 93 7.32 -11.55 -1.90
C ILE A 93 7.22 -10.20 -2.61
N THR A 94 8.24 -9.35 -2.38
CA THR A 94 8.39 -8.08 -3.11
C THR A 94 8.99 -8.37 -4.50
N PRO A 95 8.33 -7.99 -5.60
CA PRO A 95 8.92 -8.09 -6.94
C PRO A 95 10.19 -7.25 -7.06
N GLU A 96 11.23 -7.77 -7.73
CA GLU A 96 12.59 -7.20 -7.74
C GLU A 96 12.65 -5.72 -8.16
N ASN A 97 11.77 -5.29 -9.08
CA ASN A 97 11.74 -3.92 -9.62
C ASN A 97 10.72 -3.01 -8.94
N LEU A 98 9.96 -3.49 -7.95
CA LEU A 98 8.86 -2.73 -7.37
C LEU A 98 9.36 -1.48 -6.64
N VAL A 99 10.40 -1.60 -5.81
CA VAL A 99 10.95 -0.47 -5.03
C VAL A 99 11.45 0.66 -5.93
N GLU A 100 12.15 0.32 -7.01
CA GLU A 100 12.61 1.29 -8.02
C GLU A 100 11.43 2.02 -8.67
N LYS A 101 10.40 1.28 -9.11
CA LYS A 101 9.19 1.85 -9.70
C LYS A 101 8.44 2.79 -8.75
N LEU A 102 8.29 2.39 -7.48
CA LEU A 102 7.67 3.25 -6.47
C LEU A 102 8.48 4.55 -6.30
N GLY A 103 9.81 4.47 -6.27
CA GLY A 103 10.69 5.63 -6.22
C GLY A 103 10.53 6.57 -7.41
N ASP A 104 10.42 6.03 -8.63
CA ASP A 104 10.16 6.80 -9.84
C ASP A 104 8.80 7.50 -9.80
N TRP A 105 7.76 6.85 -9.26
CA TRP A 105 6.44 7.46 -9.14
C TRP A 105 6.40 8.55 -8.07
N ILE A 106 7.02 8.32 -6.91
CA ILE A 106 7.14 9.29 -5.82
C ILE A 106 7.91 10.55 -6.27
N SER A 107 8.99 10.37 -7.03
CA SER A 107 9.81 11.50 -7.49
C SER A 107 9.24 12.19 -8.73
N GLY A 108 8.58 11.43 -9.60
CA GLY A 108 8.20 11.90 -10.94
C GLY A 108 6.74 12.28 -11.13
N SER A 109 5.85 12.02 -10.15
CA SER A 109 4.39 12.21 -10.31
C SER A 109 3.76 12.81 -9.05
N PRO A 110 3.47 14.12 -8.99
CA PRO A 110 2.88 14.71 -7.79
C PRO A 110 1.46 14.19 -7.52
N GLY A 111 0.99 14.39 -6.29
CA GLY A 111 -0.39 14.08 -5.90
C GLY A 111 -0.65 12.61 -5.56
N GLU A 112 -1.81 12.09 -5.99
CA GLU A 112 -2.36 10.82 -5.52
C GLU A 112 -1.44 9.62 -5.82
N LEU A 113 -0.82 9.57 -7.00
CA LEU A 113 0.05 8.46 -7.37
C LEU A 113 1.31 8.41 -6.49
N ALA A 114 1.97 9.55 -6.25
CA ALA A 114 3.13 9.62 -5.33
C ALA A 114 2.72 9.25 -3.91
N TRP A 115 1.59 9.76 -3.43
CA TRP A 115 1.12 9.45 -2.08
C TRP A 115 0.90 7.95 -1.89
N LYS A 116 0.13 7.31 -2.78
CA LYS A 116 -0.15 5.87 -2.66
C LYS A 116 1.09 5.01 -2.89
N ALA A 117 1.99 5.44 -3.79
CA ALA A 117 3.28 4.78 -3.96
C ALA A 117 4.15 4.88 -2.70
N ALA A 118 4.19 6.03 -2.03
CA ALA A 118 4.87 6.21 -0.75
C ALA A 118 4.21 5.36 0.35
N GLY A 119 2.88 5.27 0.37
CA GLY A 119 2.12 4.42 1.28
C GLY A 119 2.47 2.94 1.15
N LEU A 120 2.73 2.45 -0.07
CA LEU A 120 3.23 1.08 -0.26
C LEU A 120 4.71 0.97 0.12
N LEU A 121 5.53 1.95 -0.30
CA LEU A 121 6.97 1.97 -0.03
C LEU A 121 7.30 1.89 1.46
N LYS A 122 6.45 2.46 2.32
CA LYS A 122 6.50 2.41 3.78
C LYS A 122 6.71 1.02 4.36
N PHE A 123 6.13 -0.01 3.73
CA PHE A 123 6.23 -1.40 4.21
C PHE A 123 7.51 -2.12 3.77
N HIS A 124 8.33 -1.50 2.92
CA HIS A 124 9.56 -2.11 2.43
C HIS A 124 10.77 -1.69 3.27
N GLN A 125 11.21 -2.57 4.16
CA GLN A 125 12.39 -2.34 5.00
C GLN A 125 13.70 -2.57 4.25
N SER A 126 14.09 -1.61 3.41
CA SER A 126 15.35 -1.65 2.67
C SER A 126 16.03 -0.28 2.61
N ASP A 127 17.35 -0.27 2.49
CA ASP A 127 18.15 0.96 2.32
C ASP A 127 17.73 1.75 1.08
N ALA A 128 17.23 1.07 0.04
CA ALA A 128 16.73 1.72 -1.16
C ALA A 128 15.43 2.49 -0.86
N ALA A 129 14.48 1.86 -0.16
CA ALA A 129 13.25 2.51 0.27
C ALA A 129 13.53 3.68 1.23
N GLU A 130 14.46 3.52 2.16
CA GLU A 130 14.88 4.60 3.07
C GLU A 130 15.40 5.82 2.28
N LYS A 131 16.31 5.60 1.33
CA LYS A 131 16.90 6.68 0.51
C LYS A 131 15.85 7.43 -0.30
N ILE A 132 14.88 6.72 -0.89
CA ILE A 132 13.78 7.33 -1.64
C ILE A 132 12.95 8.24 -0.74
N GLN A 133 12.57 7.76 0.45
CA GLN A 133 11.76 8.51 1.40
C GLN A 133 12.49 9.74 1.95
N LEU A 134 13.77 9.61 2.30
CA LEU A 134 14.61 10.74 2.72
C LEU A 134 14.71 11.80 1.64
N LYS A 135 15.03 11.39 0.41
CA LYS A 135 15.12 12.29 -0.74
C LYS A 135 13.80 13.02 -0.96
N LYS A 136 12.67 12.32 -0.85
CA LYS A 136 11.36 12.97 -1.02
C LYS A 136 11.12 14.04 0.03
N LEU A 137 11.49 13.80 1.28
CA LEU A 137 11.35 14.78 2.37
C LEU A 137 12.28 16.00 2.21
N GLU A 138 13.28 15.97 1.35
CA GLU A 138 14.08 17.16 1.02
C GLU A 138 13.33 18.13 0.09
N GLU A 139 12.26 17.68 -0.56
CA GLU A 139 11.41 18.50 -1.44
C GLU A 139 10.40 19.33 -0.62
N HIS A 140 9.99 20.49 -1.13
CA HIS A 140 9.11 21.43 -0.42
C HIS A 140 7.72 21.63 -1.07
N ASP A 141 7.51 21.17 -2.32
CA ASP A 141 6.36 21.53 -3.15
C ASP A 141 5.57 20.30 -3.64
N ASP A 142 5.20 19.38 -2.74
CA ASP A 142 4.39 18.22 -3.08
C ASP A 142 3.25 18.03 -2.08
N PHE A 143 2.36 17.11 -2.41
CA PHE A 143 1.19 16.77 -1.64
C PHE A 143 1.56 16.29 -0.23
N PHE A 144 1.01 16.96 0.79
CA PHE A 144 1.29 16.72 2.21
C PHE A 144 1.24 15.23 2.60
N LEU A 145 0.24 14.49 2.09
CA LEU A 145 0.08 13.07 2.41
C LEU A 145 1.26 12.21 1.92
N THR A 146 1.91 12.59 0.83
CA THR A 146 3.14 11.89 0.37
C THR A 146 4.24 12.01 1.43
N TYR A 147 4.44 13.20 2.00
CA TYR A 147 5.44 13.43 3.05
C TYR A 147 5.10 12.68 4.34
N VAL A 148 3.81 12.60 4.69
CA VAL A 148 3.32 11.80 5.82
C VAL A 148 3.73 10.34 5.67
N GLU A 149 3.44 9.72 4.51
CA GLU A 149 3.80 8.31 4.29
C GLU A 149 5.32 8.10 4.29
N CYS A 150 6.10 9.02 3.71
CA CYS A 150 7.56 8.95 3.78
C CYS A 150 8.09 9.05 5.22
N LEU A 151 7.51 9.91 6.06
CA LEU A 151 7.88 9.97 7.48
C LEU A 151 7.54 8.66 8.21
N LEU A 152 6.33 8.14 7.99
CA LEU A 152 5.88 6.90 8.61
C LEU A 152 6.75 5.72 8.21
N GLY A 153 7.12 5.59 6.94
CA GLY A 153 7.99 4.51 6.48
C GLY A 153 9.43 4.62 7.01
N LEU A 154 9.98 5.83 7.20
CA LEU A 154 11.27 5.98 7.90
C LEU A 154 11.19 5.54 9.37
N ILE A 155 10.11 5.89 10.06
CA ILE A 155 9.88 5.46 11.43
C ILE A 155 9.70 3.94 11.52
N TRP A 156 9.01 3.36 10.54
CA TRP A 156 8.86 1.91 10.41
C TRP A 156 10.20 1.20 10.16
N TYR A 157 11.04 1.75 9.29
CA TYR A 157 12.36 1.19 8.96
C TYR A 157 13.32 1.24 10.16
N ASN A 158 13.49 2.42 10.77
CA ASN A 158 14.32 2.57 11.96
C ASN A 158 13.97 3.85 12.74
N LYS A 159 12.98 3.74 13.63
CA LYS A 159 12.53 4.86 14.48
C LYS A 159 13.69 5.61 15.15
N GLU A 160 14.56 4.90 15.85
CA GLU A 160 15.64 5.52 16.64
C GLU A 160 16.58 6.36 15.76
N LYS A 161 16.94 5.85 14.58
CA LYS A 161 17.78 6.55 13.60
C LYS A 161 17.13 7.83 13.08
N HIS A 162 15.80 7.85 12.93
CA HIS A 162 15.08 8.90 12.20
C HIS A 162 14.38 9.94 13.08
N MET A 163 14.32 9.75 14.41
CA MET A 163 13.67 10.72 15.29
C MET A 163 14.28 12.13 15.22
N ASP A 164 15.60 12.26 15.04
CA ASP A 164 16.23 13.59 14.91
C ASP A 164 15.75 14.34 13.65
N LEU A 165 15.43 13.62 12.56
CA LEU A 165 14.83 14.23 11.37
C LEU A 165 13.40 14.70 11.63
N VAL A 166 12.59 13.88 12.33
CA VAL A 166 11.23 14.25 12.73
C VAL A 166 11.24 15.56 13.54
N LYS A 167 12.15 15.66 14.52
CA LYS A 167 12.32 16.87 15.34
C LYS A 167 12.70 18.09 14.50
N LYS A 168 13.60 17.92 13.53
CA LYS A 168 13.98 19.00 12.61
C LYS A 168 12.78 19.47 11.81
N ILE A 169 12.01 18.56 11.21
CA ILE A 169 10.83 18.90 10.41
C ILE A 169 9.75 19.59 11.26
N ALA A 170 9.49 19.11 12.48
CA ALA A 170 8.52 19.72 13.40
C ALA A 170 8.82 21.21 13.70
N ASN A 171 10.10 21.59 13.71
CA ASN A 171 10.56 22.94 14.04
C ASN A 171 10.97 23.78 12.81
N ASP A 172 10.90 23.24 11.60
CA ASP A 172 11.33 23.93 10.37
C ASP A 172 10.20 24.82 9.83
N GLU A 173 10.24 26.11 10.14
CA GLU A 173 9.24 27.10 9.70
C GLU A 173 9.09 27.25 8.18
N SER A 174 10.03 26.71 7.38
CA SER A 174 9.93 26.70 5.91
C SER A 174 9.04 25.58 5.37
N ARG A 175 8.60 24.65 6.24
CA ARG A 175 7.76 23.51 5.86
C ARG A 175 6.27 23.81 6.00
N ASP A 176 5.49 23.00 5.29
CA ASP A 176 4.04 23.00 5.38
C ASP A 176 3.57 22.87 6.85
N PRO A 177 2.63 23.73 7.32
CA PRO A 177 2.16 23.70 8.69
C PRO A 177 1.56 22.36 9.15
N GLU A 178 0.87 21.63 8.27
CA GLU A 178 0.27 20.33 8.59
C GLU A 178 1.37 19.28 8.74
N LEU A 179 2.41 19.32 7.89
CA LEU A 179 3.59 18.47 8.03
C LEU A 179 4.35 18.69 9.34
N ARG A 180 4.55 19.95 9.72
CA ARG A 180 5.19 20.29 11.00
C ARG A 180 4.37 19.77 12.19
N GLN A 181 3.05 19.97 12.15
CA GLN A 181 2.16 19.49 13.21
C GLN A 181 2.18 17.96 13.29
N PHE A 182 2.11 17.27 12.16
CA PHE A 182 2.20 15.81 12.11
C PHE A 182 3.52 15.29 12.67
N ALA A 183 4.65 15.90 12.29
CA ALA A 183 5.97 15.55 12.83
C ALA A 183 6.06 15.79 14.34
N ALA A 184 5.50 16.90 14.85
CA ALA A 184 5.43 17.17 16.28
C ALA A 184 4.58 16.14 17.04
N ASP A 185 3.50 15.64 16.42
CA ASP A 185 2.66 14.59 16.99
C ASP A 185 3.41 13.25 17.07
N ILE A 186 4.18 12.90 16.04
CA ILE A 186 5.09 11.73 16.06
C ILE A 186 6.13 11.89 17.17
N GLU A 187 6.78 13.04 17.27
CA GLU A 187 7.78 13.30 18.32
C GLU A 187 7.19 13.05 19.71
N ARG A 188 6.03 13.64 20.01
CA ARG A 188 5.34 13.48 21.31
C ARG A 188 4.88 12.06 21.60
N LYS A 189 4.58 11.26 20.57
CA LYS A 189 4.15 9.87 20.74
C LYS A 189 5.31 8.95 21.11
N TYR A 190 6.53 9.26 20.68
CA TYR A 190 7.68 8.37 20.79
C TYR A 190 8.84 8.87 21.66
N CYS A 191 8.77 10.11 22.17
CA CYS A 191 9.68 10.69 23.17
C CYS A 191 8.97 10.86 24.51
#